data_AF-A0A8C1X7S7-F1
#
_entry.id   AF-A0A8C1X7S7-F1
#
_cell.length_a   1.000
_cell.length_b   1.000
_cell.length_c   1.000
_cell.angle_alpha   90.00
_cell.angle_beta   90.00
_cell.angle_gamma   90.00
#
_symmetry.space_group_name_H-M   'P 1'
#
loop_
_entity.id
_entity.type
_entity.pdbx_description
1 polymer ?
#
loop_
_entity_poly.entity_id
_entity_poly.type
_entity_poly.pdbx_seq_one_letter_code
_entity_poly.pdbx_strand_id
1 'polypeptide(L)'
;MALLKYWPKTHSPKEVMFLNELEEILDVIEPSEFVKVMEPLFRQLAKCVSSPHFQVAERALYYWNNEYIMSLISDNAARILPIMFPSLYRNSKTHWNK
;
A
#
# COMPACT_ATOMS: atom_id res chain seq x y z
N MET A 1 13.32 -3.70 5.69
CA MET A 1 12.55 -4.96 5.86
C MET A 1 11.94 -5.16 7.26
N ALA A 2 12.42 -4.50 8.32
CA ALA A 2 11.86 -4.71 9.68
C ALA A 2 10.39 -4.30 9.81
N LEU A 3 9.97 -3.18 9.18
CA LEU A 3 8.60 -2.67 9.29
C LEU A 3 7.54 -3.65 8.74
N LEU A 4 7.78 -4.23 7.56
CA LEU A 4 6.91 -5.27 6.98
C LEU A 4 6.91 -6.57 7.81
N LYS A 5 8.02 -6.91 8.44
CA LYS A 5 8.12 -8.10 9.31
C LYS A 5 7.23 -7.96 10.56
N TYR A 6 7.10 -6.76 11.11
CA TYR A 6 6.33 -6.47 12.31
C TYR A 6 4.94 -5.88 12.04
N TRP A 7 4.43 -6.04 10.81
CA TRP A 7 3.14 -5.48 10.44
C TRP A 7 2.02 -5.96 11.38
N PRO A 8 1.26 -5.05 12.02
CA PRO A 8 0.21 -5.40 12.96
C PRO A 8 -0.95 -6.10 12.23
N LYS A 9 -1.40 -7.25 12.76
CA LYS A 9 -2.49 -8.05 12.16
C LYS A 9 -3.82 -7.97 12.89
N THR A 10 -3.80 -7.49 14.13
CA THR A 10 -4.97 -7.53 15.05
C THR A 10 -5.28 -6.16 15.67
N HIS A 11 -4.58 -5.10 15.26
CA HIS A 11 -4.71 -3.77 15.85
C HIS A 11 -4.76 -2.68 14.76
N SER A 12 -5.97 -2.42 14.24
CA SER A 12 -6.20 -1.52 13.11
C SER A 12 -5.63 -0.11 13.29
N PRO A 13 -5.74 0.56 14.46
CA PRO A 13 -5.12 1.88 14.64
C PRO A 13 -3.59 1.85 14.47
N LYS A 14 -2.94 0.74 14.83
CA LYS A 14 -1.49 0.59 14.68
C LYS A 14 -1.14 0.30 13.23
N GLU A 15 -2.01 -0.39 12.50
CA GLU A 15 -1.87 -0.56 11.05
C GLU A 15 -1.94 0.79 10.32
N VAL A 16 -2.85 1.68 10.71
CA VAL A 16 -2.90 3.06 10.19
C VAL A 16 -1.61 3.83 10.51
N MET A 17 -1.08 3.72 11.74
CA MET A 17 0.21 4.33 12.08
C MET A 17 1.36 3.78 11.22
N PHE A 18 1.40 2.48 10.95
CA PHE A 18 2.40 1.88 10.07
C PHE A 18 2.28 2.36 8.63
N LEU A 19 1.05 2.57 8.15
CA LEU A 19 0.81 3.16 6.84
C LEU A 19 1.25 4.64 6.78
N ASN A 20 1.14 5.40 7.86
CA ASN A 20 1.70 6.77 7.90
C ASN A 20 3.22 6.75 7.77
N GLU A 21 3.90 6.01 8.65
CA GLU A 21 5.36 5.90 8.66
C GLU A 21 5.91 5.38 7.33
N LEU A 22 5.20 4.42 6.71
CA LEU A 22 5.61 3.88 5.43
C LEU A 22 5.49 4.91 4.29
N GLU A 23 4.51 5.81 4.32
CA GLU A 23 4.41 6.89 3.33
C GLU A 23 5.57 7.87 3.49
N GLU A 24 5.87 8.31 4.71
CA GLU A 24 6.99 9.22 4.99
C GLU A 24 8.34 8.63 4.54
N ILE A 25 8.53 7.31 4.68
CA ILE A 25 9.71 6.61 4.18
C ILE A 25 9.72 6.59 2.65
N LEU A 26 8.57 6.36 2.01
CA LEU A 26 8.47 6.35 0.55
C LEU A 26 8.68 7.75 -0.06
N ASP A 27 8.41 8.83 0.67
CA ASP A 27 8.65 10.20 0.20
C ASP A 27 10.13 10.54 0.03
N VAL A 28 11.01 9.84 0.75
CA VAL A 28 12.46 10.06 0.72
C VAL A 28 13.24 8.89 0.12
N ILE A 29 12.56 7.82 -0.29
CA ILE A 29 13.23 6.64 -0.84
C ILE A 29 13.78 6.95 -2.23
N GLU A 30 15.00 6.50 -2.52
CA GLU A 30 15.53 6.56 -3.88
C GLU A 30 14.89 5.48 -4.77
N PRO A 31 14.67 5.72 -6.08
CA PRO A 31 14.10 4.73 -6.98
C PRO A 31 14.88 3.40 -7.02
N SER A 32 16.21 3.47 -6.90
CA SER A 32 17.12 2.32 -6.84
C SER A 32 16.87 1.42 -5.62
N GLU A 33 16.55 2.00 -4.48
CA GLU A 33 16.21 1.29 -3.25
C GLU A 33 14.76 0.78 -3.27
N PHE A 34 13.84 1.55 -3.86
CA PHE A 34 12.44 1.18 -4.01
C PHE A 34 12.27 -0.16 -4.75
N VAL A 35 13.00 -0.36 -5.86
CA VAL A 35 12.92 -1.60 -6.66
C VAL A 35 13.24 -2.85 -5.83
N LYS A 36 14.08 -2.73 -4.79
CA LYS A 36 14.45 -3.85 -3.91
C LYS A 36 13.32 -4.27 -2.96
N VAL A 37 12.37 -3.38 -2.69
CA VAL A 37 11.32 -3.57 -1.67
C VAL A 37 9.90 -3.50 -2.22
N MET A 38 9.70 -3.02 -3.46
CA MET A 38 8.38 -2.76 -4.04
C MET A 38 7.47 -4.01 -4.01
N GLU A 39 7.96 -5.19 -4.39
CA GLU A 39 7.09 -6.37 -4.45
C GLU A 39 6.50 -6.79 -3.09
N PRO A 40 7.30 -7.01 -2.03
CA PRO A 40 6.74 -7.34 -0.72
C PRO A 40 5.91 -6.18 -0.13
N LEU A 41 6.27 -4.93 -0.41
CA LEU A 41 5.53 -3.75 0.03
C LEU A 41 4.12 -3.71 -0.59
N PHE A 42 4.02 -3.83 -1.91
CA PHE A 42 2.73 -3.79 -2.60
C PHE A 42 1.88 -5.04 -2.34
N ARG A 43 2.47 -6.20 -2.03
CA ARG A 43 1.72 -7.35 -1.51
C ARG A 43 1.06 -7.05 -0.16
N GLN A 44 1.68 -6.23 0.68
CA GLN A 44 1.10 -5.82 1.95
C GLN A 44 0.04 -4.73 1.74
N LEU A 45 0.32 -3.70 0.92
CA LEU A 45 -0.67 -2.67 0.58
C LEU A 45 -1.92 -3.27 -0.06
N ALA A 46 -1.78 -4.27 -0.94
CA ALA A 46 -2.91 -4.99 -1.53
C ALA A 46 -3.85 -5.61 -0.48
N LYS A 47 -3.31 -6.06 0.65
CA LYS A 47 -4.12 -6.58 1.78
C LYS A 47 -4.78 -5.44 2.55
N CYS A 48 -4.06 -4.35 2.80
CA CYS A 48 -4.59 -3.18 3.52
C CYS A 48 -5.73 -2.53 2.73
N VAL A 49 -5.59 -2.38 1.41
CA VAL A 49 -6.65 -1.90 0.51
C VAL A 49 -7.88 -2.80 0.56
N SER A 50 -7.71 -4.12 0.62
CA SER A 50 -8.83 -5.07 0.77
C SER A 50 -9.26 -5.30 2.22
N SER A 51 -8.81 -4.49 3.18
CA SER A 51 -9.20 -4.61 4.58
C SER A 51 -10.68 -4.28 4.75
N PRO A 52 -11.43 -5.05 5.56
CA PRO A 52 -12.80 -4.68 5.92
C PRO A 52 -12.87 -3.45 6.83
N HIS A 53 -11.75 -3.04 7.43
CA HIS A 53 -11.68 -1.87 8.29
C HIS A 53 -11.49 -0.60 7.47
N PHE A 54 -12.53 0.23 7.40
CA PHE A 54 -12.57 1.43 6.55
C PHE A 54 -11.32 2.31 6.65
N GLN A 55 -10.91 2.69 7.87
CA GLN A 55 -9.75 3.60 8.04
C GLN A 55 -8.44 3.01 7.50
N VAL A 56 -8.28 1.68 7.52
CA VAL A 56 -7.07 1.04 6.98
C VAL A 56 -7.10 1.04 5.46
N ALA A 57 -8.24 0.68 4.87
CA ALA A 57 -8.43 0.65 3.42
C ALA A 57 -8.30 2.06 2.81
N GLU A 58 -9.00 3.05 3.37
CA GLU A 58 -8.93 4.45 2.95
C GLU A 58 -7.50 4.98 3.06
N ARG A 59 -6.83 4.74 4.18
CA ARG A 59 -5.47 5.24 4.39
C ARG A 59 -4.48 4.65 3.38
N ALA A 60 -4.60 3.36 3.07
CA ALA A 60 -3.76 2.70 2.08
C ALA A 60 -4.05 3.20 0.66
N LEU A 61 -5.32 3.48 0.33
CA LEU A 61 -5.70 4.08 -0.96
C LEU A 61 -5.22 5.52 -1.12
N TYR A 62 -5.03 6.25 -0.01
CA TYR A 62 -4.56 7.64 -0.04
C TYR A 62 -3.14 7.79 -0.63
N TYR A 63 -2.35 6.71 -0.68
CA TYR A 63 -1.03 6.71 -1.30
C TYR A 63 -1.06 7.12 -2.78
N TRP A 64 -2.19 6.89 -3.47
CA TRP A 64 -2.37 7.30 -4.87
C TRP A 64 -2.50 8.83 -5.05
N ASN A 65 -2.67 9.60 -3.97
CA ASN A 65 -2.68 11.06 -4.02
C ASN A 65 -1.29 11.68 -3.92
N ASN A 66 -0.27 10.88 -3.59
CA ASN A 66 1.10 11.33 -3.48
C ASN A 66 1.78 11.21 -4.86
N GLU A 67 2.16 12.35 -5.44
CA GLU A 67 2.75 12.42 -6.78
C GLU A 67 4.07 11.63 -6.89
N TYR A 68 4.89 11.64 -5.84
CA TYR A 68 6.16 10.93 -5.85
C TYR A 68 5.92 9.41 -5.84
N ILE A 69 5.07 8.92 -4.94
CA ILE A 69 4.69 7.50 -4.90
C ILE A 69 4.05 7.07 -6.23
N MET A 70 3.20 7.91 -6.82
CA MET A 70 2.60 7.63 -8.12
C MET A 70 3.63 7.55 -9.26
N SER A 71 4.67 8.37 -9.25
CA SER A 71 5.76 8.27 -10.22
C SER A 71 6.55 6.97 -10.07
N LEU A 72 6.90 6.58 -8.83
CA LEU A 72 7.53 5.29 -8.53
C LEU A 72 6.69 4.09 -8.98
N ILE A 73 5.36 4.16 -8.78
CA ILE A 73 4.42 3.13 -9.26
C ILE A 73 4.42 3.06 -10.78
N SER A 74 4.38 4.21 -11.45
CA SER A 74 4.29 4.30 -12.91
C SER A 74 5.53 3.69 -13.58
N ASP A 75 6.72 4.01 -13.07
CA ASP A 75 7.99 3.48 -13.58
C ASP A 75 8.13 1.96 -13.39
N ASN A 76 7.42 1.40 -12.40
CA ASN A 76 7.47 -0.01 -12.04
C ASN A 76 6.15 -0.76 -12.28
N ALA A 77 5.26 -0.19 -13.10
CA ALA A 77 3.88 -0.67 -13.27
C ALA A 77 3.80 -2.13 -13.71
N ALA A 78 4.74 -2.59 -14.54
CA ALA A 78 4.81 -3.98 -15.01
C ALA A 78 4.89 -5.01 -13.87
N ARG A 79 5.48 -4.64 -12.72
CA ARG A 79 5.61 -5.49 -11.53
C ARG A 79 4.53 -5.22 -10.50
N ILE A 80 4.13 -3.95 -10.33
CA ILE A 80 3.19 -3.52 -9.29
C ILE A 80 1.74 -3.82 -9.68
N LEU A 81 1.35 -3.57 -10.93
CA LEU A 81 -0.04 -3.66 -11.38
C LEU A 81 -0.62 -5.08 -11.19
N PRO A 82 0.09 -6.19 -11.54
CA PRO A 82 -0.43 -7.55 -11.30
C PRO A 82 -0.67 -7.86 -9.82
N ILE A 83 0.03 -7.19 -8.89
CA ILE A 83 -0.11 -7.39 -7.45
C ILE A 83 -1.34 -6.63 -6.93
N MET A 84 -1.52 -5.38 -7.36
CA MET A 84 -2.59 -4.51 -6.87
C MET A 84 -3.93 -4.76 -7.53
N PHE A 85 -3.95 -5.13 -8.81
CA PHE A 85 -5.17 -5.23 -9.61
C PHE A 85 -6.23 -6.16 -9.01
N PRO A 86 -5.90 -7.39 -8.51
CA PRO A 86 -6.92 -8.26 -7.91
C PRO A 86 -7.63 -7.63 -6.71
N SER A 87 -6.89 -6.93 -5.84
CA SER A 87 -7.45 -6.25 -4.66
C SER A 87 -8.35 -5.09 -5.05
N LEU A 88 -7.90 -4.25 -5.99
CA LEU A 88 -8.67 -3.11 -6.49
C LEU A 88 -9.93 -3.55 -7.24
N TYR A 89 -9.82 -4.56 -8.11
CA TYR A 89 -10.94 -5.09 -8.88
C TYR A 89 -12.00 -5.77 -8.01
N ARG A 90 -11.58 -6.49 -6.97
CA ARG A 90 -12.53 -7.09 -6.02
C ARG A 90 -13.28 -6.00 -5.27
N ASN A 91 -12.56 -5.01 -4.75
CA ASN A 91 -13.16 -3.90 -4.02
C ASN A 91 -14.14 -3.11 -4.90
N SER A 92 -13.81 -2.79 -6.15
CA SER A 92 -14.73 -2.04 -7.02
C SER A 92 -16.07 -2.75 -7.27
N LYS A 93 -16.12 -4.08 -7.14
CA LYS A 93 -17.35 -4.88 -7.29
C LYS A 93 -18.10 -5.16 -5.99
N THR A 94 -17.42 -5.11 -4.84
CA THR A 94 -17.96 -5.62 -3.57
C THR A 94 -17.76 -4.71 -2.37
N HIS A 95 -17.17 -3.53 -2.54
CA HIS A 95 -16.93 -2.64 -1.41
C HIS A 95 -18.26 -2.07 -0.89
N TRP A 96 -18.53 -2.42 0.36
CA TRP A 96 -19.77 -2.16 1.09
C TRP A 96 -19.97 -0.69 1.47
N ASN A 97 -18.90 0.13 1.40
CA ASN A 97 -18.93 1.55 1.73
C ASN A 97 -18.90 2.39 0.44
N LYS A 98 -19.97 3.17 0.23
CA LYS A 98 -20.19 4.10 -0.88
C LYS A 98 -19.87 5.52 -0.47
#